data_AF-A0A0D7AP03-F1
#
_entry.id   AF-A0A0D7AP03-F1
#
_cell.length_a   1.000
_cell.length_b   1.000
_cell.length_c   1.000
_cell.angle_alpha   90.00
_cell.angle_beta   90.00
_cell.angle_gamma   90.00
#
_symmetry.space_group_name_H-M   'P 1'
#
loop_
_entity.id
_entity.type
_entity.pdbx_description
1 polymer ?
#
loop_
_entity_poly.entity_id
_entity_poly.type
_entity_poly.pdbx_seq_one_letter_code
_entity_poly.pdbx_strand_id
1 'polypeptide(L)'
;QIETEAHSLLKDHSFKLRHAIGGTNVQTERNSFRGGCDILVATPGRLLDHLSNGGLDLSRLHIVSYDEADRLLDQGFKPALDQIATFFPDRTIVSRQTLLFSATMEGDIKKIVKEVLLPNHKFITTLTKDELNAHRIVKQTHVTVPFEKLLPAALELIREDAKEHPNASKVMLFLPTVRHTQLASHVFRNIRGITPIYKMHSCLSQGARTRASDQFRDASEGICVSSDVSRDCTWHVRSFQECSPMLIASYIHHLGRTAYAGSSVSGSGVLVLDPHENFFLQQLKRTEQLELEPHSAIPEATLASAVEDVKAALFGVGEETKASGYHAWLGFYKGFISKMRLRPDELVRIANDFVVVGIGWQDQLPPPILSRPVGQMGLKGIPGLNVINKFTKLSQKDYLSAQASRAVIQSRMSMAKRKVAA
;
A
#
# COMPACT_ATOMS: atom_id res chain seq x y z
N GLN A 1 13.65 0.65 -8.67
CA GLN A 1 14.61 1.37 -7.83
C GLN A 1 15.90 0.58 -7.69
N ILE A 2 15.93 -0.56 -6.98
CA ILE A 2 17.15 -1.39 -6.85
C ILE A 2 17.81 -1.68 -8.19
N GLU A 3 17.03 -2.06 -9.22
CA GLU A 3 17.56 -2.26 -10.58
C GLU A 3 18.21 -1.00 -11.18
N THR A 4 17.59 0.17 -10.99
CA THR A 4 18.09 1.45 -11.50
C THR A 4 19.43 1.82 -10.83
N GLU A 5 19.49 1.69 -9.50
CA GLU A 5 20.72 1.93 -8.74
C GLU A 5 21.81 0.92 -9.10
N ALA A 6 21.46 -0.36 -9.24
CA ALA A 6 22.39 -1.39 -9.67
C ALA A 6 22.93 -1.11 -11.07
N HIS A 7 22.11 -0.64 -12.01
CA HIS A 7 22.59 -0.22 -13.34
C HIS A 7 23.61 0.92 -13.27
N SER A 8 23.41 1.90 -12.38
CA SER A 8 24.35 2.99 -12.16
C SER A 8 25.70 2.48 -11.63
N LEU A 9 25.66 1.60 -10.62
CA LEU A 9 26.86 1.03 -10.00
C LEU A 9 27.62 0.06 -10.91
N LEU A 10 26.93 -0.62 -11.82
CA LEU A 10 27.50 -1.63 -12.71
C LEU A 10 28.02 -1.07 -14.04
N LYS A 11 28.03 0.26 -14.23
CA LYS A 11 28.37 0.90 -15.50
C LYS A 11 29.72 0.44 -16.07
N ASP A 12 30.71 0.21 -15.21
CA ASP A 12 32.07 -0.21 -15.57
C ASP A 12 32.35 -1.70 -15.31
N HIS A 13 31.30 -2.50 -15.05
CA HIS A 13 31.40 -3.92 -14.75
C HIS A 13 30.69 -4.78 -15.81
N SER A 14 31.17 -6.00 -16.02
CA SER A 14 30.63 -6.94 -17.01
C SER A 14 29.46 -7.80 -16.49
N PHE A 15 28.94 -7.49 -15.30
CA PHE A 15 27.85 -8.27 -14.69
C PHE A 15 26.52 -8.08 -15.41
N LYS A 16 25.82 -9.19 -15.64
CA LYS A 16 24.50 -9.23 -16.25
C LYS A 16 23.43 -9.05 -15.19
N LEU A 17 22.92 -7.83 -15.08
CA LEU A 17 21.74 -7.50 -14.29
C LEU A 17 20.46 -7.90 -15.02
N ARG A 18 19.53 -8.55 -14.30
CA ARG A 18 18.20 -8.91 -14.78
C ARG A 18 17.15 -8.67 -13.68
N HIS A 19 15.88 -8.68 -14.06
CA HIS A 19 14.78 -8.58 -13.11
C HIS A 19 13.68 -9.62 -13.34
N ALA A 20 12.95 -9.92 -12.26
CA ALA A 20 11.74 -10.74 -12.25
C ALA A 20 10.66 -10.07 -11.39
N ILE A 21 9.87 -9.18 -12.00
CA ILE A 21 8.93 -8.31 -11.27
C ILE A 21 7.51 -8.48 -11.82
N GLY A 22 6.50 -8.53 -10.94
CA GLY A 22 5.12 -8.57 -11.38
C GLY A 22 4.72 -7.38 -12.27
N GLY A 23 3.92 -7.62 -13.31
CA GLY A 23 3.41 -6.57 -14.22
C GLY A 23 4.23 -6.34 -15.48
N THR A 24 5.38 -7.00 -15.64
CA THR A 24 6.19 -7.07 -16.86
C THR A 24 5.82 -8.30 -17.71
N ASN A 25 6.30 -8.33 -18.96
CA ASN A 25 6.11 -9.47 -19.85
C ASN A 25 7.05 -10.65 -19.48
N VAL A 26 6.45 -11.76 -19.04
CA VAL A 26 7.16 -12.99 -18.60
C VAL A 26 8.06 -13.55 -19.71
N GLN A 27 7.65 -13.49 -20.98
CA GLN A 27 8.44 -14.04 -22.08
C GLN A 27 9.69 -13.19 -22.34
N THR A 28 9.58 -11.87 -22.20
CA THR A 28 10.74 -10.96 -22.29
C THR A 28 11.74 -11.26 -21.17
N GLU A 29 11.28 -11.49 -19.94
CA GLU A 29 12.12 -11.91 -18.82
C GLU A 29 12.81 -13.26 -19.08
N ARG A 30 12.05 -14.28 -19.53
CA ARG A 30 12.63 -15.59 -19.88
C ARG A 30 13.70 -15.48 -20.96
N ASN A 31 13.45 -14.68 -21.99
CA ASN A 31 14.42 -14.47 -23.05
C ASN A 31 15.68 -13.75 -22.52
N SER A 32 15.54 -12.82 -21.57
CA SER A 32 16.69 -12.11 -21.00
C SER A 32 17.57 -13.02 -20.13
N PHE A 33 16.99 -14.03 -19.46
CA PHE A 33 17.74 -15.02 -18.68
C PHE A 33 18.59 -15.97 -19.53
N ARG A 34 18.23 -16.21 -20.81
CA ARG A 34 19.03 -17.07 -21.71
C ARG A 34 20.45 -16.58 -21.91
N GLY A 35 20.67 -15.27 -21.78
CA GLY A 35 22.01 -14.68 -21.85
C GLY A 35 22.84 -14.85 -20.58
N GLY A 36 22.33 -15.52 -19.54
CA GLY A 36 22.90 -15.56 -18.20
C GLY A 36 22.43 -14.39 -17.32
N CYS A 37 22.57 -14.57 -16.02
CA CYS A 37 22.18 -13.61 -14.99
C CYS A 37 23.15 -13.71 -13.82
N ASP A 38 23.91 -12.64 -13.58
CA ASP A 38 24.85 -12.57 -12.46
C ASP A 38 24.19 -11.91 -11.25
N ILE A 39 23.30 -10.93 -11.49
CA ILE A 39 22.55 -10.21 -10.47
C ILE A 39 21.07 -10.19 -10.86
N LEU A 40 20.21 -10.67 -9.96
CA LEU A 40 18.77 -10.73 -10.16
C LEU A 40 18.04 -9.89 -9.11
N VAL A 41 17.24 -8.93 -9.56
CA VAL A 41 16.30 -8.19 -8.70
C VAL A 41 14.89 -8.75 -8.92
N ALA A 42 14.25 -9.27 -7.88
CA ALA A 42 12.97 -9.96 -8.06
C ALA A 42 11.96 -9.72 -6.94
N THR A 43 10.67 -9.76 -7.31
CA THR A 43 9.56 -9.87 -6.36
C THR A 43 9.20 -11.33 -6.12
N PRO A 44 8.87 -11.78 -4.88
CA PRO A 44 8.75 -13.20 -4.54
C PRO A 44 7.82 -13.99 -5.48
N GLY A 45 6.61 -13.49 -5.72
CA GLY A 45 5.65 -14.19 -6.58
C GLY A 45 6.15 -14.40 -8.02
N ARG A 46 6.83 -13.41 -8.62
CA ARG A 46 7.37 -13.55 -9.99
C ARG A 46 8.65 -14.39 -10.02
N LEU A 47 9.48 -14.32 -8.98
CA LEU A 47 10.65 -15.19 -8.85
C LEU A 47 10.25 -16.66 -8.78
N LEU A 48 9.27 -16.99 -7.94
CA LEU A 48 8.76 -18.34 -7.79
C LEU A 48 8.18 -18.90 -9.11
N ASP A 49 7.48 -18.07 -9.88
CA ASP A 49 6.98 -18.47 -11.21
C ASP A 49 8.14 -18.82 -12.16
N HIS A 50 9.22 -18.05 -12.17
CA HIS A 50 10.40 -18.36 -13.01
C HIS A 50 11.20 -19.57 -12.53
N LEU A 51 11.28 -19.79 -11.22
CA LEU A 51 11.92 -20.98 -10.64
C LEU A 51 11.11 -22.25 -10.95
N SER A 52 9.79 -22.17 -10.84
CA SER A 52 8.90 -23.33 -11.03
C SER A 52 8.65 -23.65 -12.50
N ASN A 53 8.51 -22.61 -13.34
CA ASN A 53 8.03 -22.75 -14.72
C ASN A 53 8.92 -22.08 -15.79
N GLY A 54 9.91 -21.27 -15.38
CA GLY A 54 10.68 -20.41 -16.27
C GLY A 54 12.10 -20.87 -16.59
N GLY A 55 12.58 -21.94 -15.94
CA GLY A 55 13.93 -22.48 -16.14
C GLY A 55 15.03 -21.62 -15.54
N LEU A 56 14.70 -20.74 -14.60
CA LEU A 56 15.71 -20.01 -13.81
C LEU A 56 16.38 -20.98 -12.83
N ASP A 57 17.70 -21.04 -12.84
CA ASP A 57 18.49 -21.90 -11.96
C ASP A 57 19.27 -21.07 -10.93
N LEU A 58 19.12 -21.43 -9.65
CA LEU A 58 19.81 -20.81 -8.52
C LEU A 58 20.91 -21.72 -7.93
N SER A 59 21.26 -22.84 -8.57
CA SER A 59 22.29 -23.79 -8.10
C SER A 59 23.65 -23.13 -7.77
N ARG A 60 23.98 -22.02 -8.44
CA ARG A 60 25.21 -21.23 -8.23
C ARG A 60 24.97 -19.92 -7.47
N LEU A 61 23.92 -19.85 -6.65
CA LEU A 61 23.61 -18.67 -5.86
C LEU A 61 24.62 -18.52 -4.71
N HIS A 62 25.44 -17.47 -4.76
CA HIS A 62 26.45 -17.17 -3.72
C HIS A 62 25.97 -16.13 -2.70
N ILE A 63 25.06 -15.24 -3.09
CA ILE A 63 24.53 -14.19 -2.22
C ILE A 63 23.02 -14.11 -2.41
N VAL A 64 22.27 -14.08 -1.32
CA VAL A 64 20.86 -13.64 -1.35
C VAL A 64 20.70 -12.43 -0.45
N SER A 65 19.92 -11.45 -0.90
CA SER A 65 19.57 -10.27 -0.12
C SER A 65 18.06 -10.18 -0.01
N TYR A 66 17.58 -10.05 1.22
CA TYR A 66 16.20 -9.76 1.55
C TYR A 66 16.12 -8.28 1.88
N ASP A 67 15.53 -7.50 0.97
CA ASP A 67 15.25 -6.08 1.21
C ASP A 67 13.82 -5.92 1.76
N GLU A 68 13.63 -4.95 2.65
CA GLU A 68 12.36 -4.70 3.37
C GLU A 68 11.77 -6.00 3.96
N ALA A 69 12.60 -6.72 4.72
CA ALA A 69 12.28 -8.09 5.13
C ALA A 69 11.09 -8.20 6.10
N ASP A 70 10.75 -7.13 6.83
CA ASP A 70 9.50 -7.05 7.59
C ASP A 70 8.28 -7.18 6.67
N ARG A 71 8.25 -6.45 5.56
CA ARG A 71 7.16 -6.48 4.58
C ARG A 71 7.03 -7.81 3.84
N LEU A 72 8.15 -8.47 3.59
CA LEU A 72 8.18 -9.79 2.96
C LEU A 72 7.37 -10.83 3.76
N LEU A 73 7.24 -10.67 5.08
CA LEU A 73 6.35 -11.49 5.90
C LEU A 73 4.89 -11.08 5.76
N ASP A 74 4.64 -9.78 5.90
CA ASP A 74 3.30 -9.26 6.11
C ASP A 74 2.43 -9.26 4.87
N GLN A 75 3.02 -9.20 3.68
CA GLN A 75 2.27 -9.26 2.42
C GLN A 75 1.77 -10.68 2.08
N GLY A 76 1.92 -11.63 3.00
CA GLY A 76 1.60 -13.03 2.77
C GLY A 76 2.56 -13.67 1.75
N PHE A 77 3.77 -13.12 1.61
CA PHE A 77 4.80 -13.71 0.74
C PHE A 77 5.60 -14.80 1.44
N LYS A 78 5.46 -14.99 2.76
CA LYS A 78 6.15 -16.09 3.48
C LYS A 78 5.98 -17.46 2.79
N PRO A 79 4.78 -17.90 2.38
CA PRO A 79 4.65 -19.17 1.64
C PRO A 79 5.44 -19.20 0.33
N ALA A 80 5.53 -18.09 -0.39
CA ALA A 80 6.32 -18.01 -1.61
C ALA A 80 7.83 -17.99 -1.32
N LEU A 81 8.26 -17.31 -0.26
CA LEU A 81 9.65 -17.26 0.18
C LEU A 81 10.13 -18.63 0.69
N ASP A 82 9.30 -19.33 1.45
CA ASP A 82 9.56 -20.68 1.91
C ASP A 82 9.75 -21.63 0.71
N GLN A 83 8.91 -21.50 -0.33
CA GLN A 83 9.08 -22.25 -1.58
C GLN A 83 10.33 -21.83 -2.37
N ILE A 84 10.62 -20.53 -2.48
CA ILE A 84 11.85 -20.06 -3.16
C ILE A 84 13.08 -20.63 -2.46
N ALA A 85 13.08 -20.68 -1.13
CA ALA A 85 14.20 -21.19 -0.34
C ALA A 85 14.51 -22.66 -0.65
N THR A 86 13.54 -23.47 -1.10
CA THR A 86 13.80 -24.86 -1.51
C THR A 86 14.60 -24.97 -2.81
N PHE A 87 14.66 -23.90 -3.61
CA PHE A 87 15.49 -23.84 -4.82
C PHE A 87 16.92 -23.35 -4.53
N PHE A 88 17.21 -22.91 -3.31
CA PHE A 88 18.55 -22.47 -2.96
C PHE A 88 19.49 -23.68 -2.82
N PRO A 89 20.77 -23.52 -3.19
CA PRO A 89 21.74 -24.59 -3.00
C PRO A 89 21.94 -24.82 -1.51
N ASP A 90 22.21 -26.08 -1.15
CA ASP A 90 22.59 -26.45 0.20
C ASP A 90 23.83 -25.64 0.62
N ARG A 91 23.79 -25.08 1.82
CA ARG A 91 24.86 -24.24 2.36
C ARG A 91 26.17 -25.00 2.59
N THR A 92 26.09 -26.33 2.70
CA THR A 92 27.26 -27.22 2.81
C THR A 92 27.95 -27.42 1.46
N ILE A 93 27.22 -27.23 0.36
CA ILE A 93 27.72 -27.40 -1.01
C ILE A 93 28.21 -26.04 -1.55
N VAL A 94 27.40 -25.00 -1.37
CA VAL A 94 27.73 -23.63 -1.78
C VAL A 94 27.78 -22.75 -0.55
N SER A 95 28.95 -22.19 -0.27
CA SER A 95 29.12 -21.20 0.81
C SER A 95 28.40 -19.90 0.47
N ARG A 96 27.08 -19.89 0.72
CA ARG A 96 26.17 -18.80 0.35
C ARG A 96 26.01 -17.79 1.49
N GLN A 97 26.27 -16.52 1.22
CA GLN A 97 25.98 -15.43 2.14
C GLN A 97 24.49 -15.03 2.07
N THR A 98 23.90 -14.72 3.22
CA THR A 98 22.56 -14.16 3.30
C THR A 98 22.60 -12.81 4.00
N LEU A 99 22.05 -11.80 3.33
CA LEU A 99 21.93 -10.43 3.83
C LEU A 99 20.45 -10.13 4.05
N LEU A 100 20.12 -9.49 5.16
CA LEU A 100 18.76 -9.08 5.48
C LEU A 100 18.79 -7.60 5.86
N PHE A 101 18.00 -6.82 5.15
CA PHE A 101 17.81 -5.40 5.37
C PHE A 101 16.35 -5.15 5.75
N SER A 102 16.14 -4.36 6.79
CA SER A 102 14.81 -3.98 7.26
C SER A 102 14.96 -2.72 8.09
N ALA A 103 14.01 -1.79 7.94
CA ALA A 103 13.97 -0.60 8.80
C ALA A 103 13.54 -0.92 10.23
N THR A 104 12.86 -2.06 10.44
CA THR A 104 12.33 -2.47 11.75
C THR A 104 12.83 -3.85 12.15
N MET A 105 13.04 -4.06 13.46
CA MET A 105 13.56 -5.32 14.05
C MET A 105 12.58 -5.99 15.03
N GLU A 106 11.31 -5.61 14.98
CA GLU A 106 10.28 -6.08 15.91
C GLU A 106 9.30 -7.08 15.30
N GLY A 107 8.57 -7.78 16.18
CA GLY A 107 7.55 -8.73 15.76
C GLY A 107 8.11 -9.97 15.06
N ASP A 108 7.47 -10.36 13.96
CA ASP A 108 7.75 -11.61 13.24
C ASP A 108 9.08 -11.58 12.47
N ILE A 109 9.71 -10.41 12.30
CA ILE A 109 11.03 -10.32 11.65
C ILE A 109 12.11 -11.10 12.41
N LYS A 110 12.01 -11.16 13.75
CA LYS A 110 12.92 -11.98 14.59
C LYS A 110 12.81 -13.47 14.28
N LYS A 111 11.64 -13.93 13.83
CA LYS A 111 11.45 -15.33 13.40
C LYS A 111 12.12 -15.57 12.05
N ILE A 112 11.93 -14.67 11.08
CA ILE A 112 12.65 -14.76 9.80
C ILE A 112 14.14 -14.74 9.98
N VAL A 113 14.67 -13.85 10.83
CA VAL A 113 16.11 -13.75 11.07
C VAL A 113 16.67 -15.12 11.48
N LYS A 114 15.95 -15.86 12.34
CA LYS A 114 16.35 -17.20 12.76
C LYS A 114 16.18 -18.27 11.68
N GLU A 115 15.16 -18.15 10.82
CA GLU A 115 14.90 -19.10 9.74
C GLU A 115 15.88 -18.93 8.57
N VAL A 116 16.22 -17.68 8.24
CA VAL A 116 16.88 -17.30 7.00
C VAL A 116 18.36 -17.02 7.19
N LEU A 117 18.80 -16.52 8.35
CA LEU A 117 20.23 -16.27 8.61
C LEU A 117 20.90 -17.47 9.29
N LEU A 118 22.23 -17.49 9.26
CA LEU A 118 22.98 -18.47 10.05
C LEU A 118 22.93 -18.10 11.55
N PRO A 119 23.05 -19.09 12.46
CA PRO A 119 23.05 -18.83 13.90
C PRO A 119 24.10 -17.80 14.36
N ASN A 120 25.25 -17.72 13.68
CA ASN A 120 26.36 -16.81 13.96
C ASN A 120 26.36 -15.54 13.08
N HIS A 121 25.19 -15.12 12.56
CA HIS A 121 25.09 -13.91 11.76
C HIS A 121 25.54 -12.67 12.54
N LYS A 122 26.13 -11.71 11.83
CA LYS A 122 26.46 -10.40 12.40
C LYS A 122 25.25 -9.48 12.29
N PHE A 123 24.88 -8.87 13.40
CA PHE A 123 23.90 -7.79 13.41
C PHE A 123 24.62 -6.46 13.31
N ILE A 124 24.31 -5.68 12.28
CA ILE A 124 24.87 -4.36 12.04
C ILE A 124 23.70 -3.39 12.07
N THR A 125 23.74 -2.42 12.97
CA THR A 125 22.79 -1.32 13.02
C THR A 125 23.53 -0.03 12.73
N THR A 126 23.04 0.73 11.76
CA THR A 126 23.47 2.11 11.54
C THR A 126 22.69 3.08 12.43
N LEU A 127 21.68 2.59 13.13
CA LEU A 127 20.92 3.36 14.09
C LEU A 127 21.66 3.32 15.43
N THR A 128 22.10 4.48 15.90
CA THR A 128 22.33 4.70 17.33
C THR A 128 21.01 4.48 18.10
N LYS A 129 21.09 4.31 19.43
CA LYS A 129 19.87 4.30 20.27
C LYS A 129 18.99 5.54 20.02
N ASP A 130 19.60 6.66 19.62
CA ASP A 130 18.95 7.94 19.35
C ASP A 130 18.51 8.13 17.89
N GLU A 131 18.95 7.29 16.94
CA GLU A 131 18.51 7.29 15.53
C GLU A 131 17.45 6.23 15.25
N LEU A 132 17.36 5.17 16.07
CA LEU A 132 16.13 4.37 16.21
C LEU A 132 14.90 5.25 16.48
N ASN A 133 15.16 6.49 16.90
CA ASN A 133 14.28 7.58 17.25
C ASN A 133 14.21 8.68 16.17
N ALA A 134 14.78 8.55 14.97
CA ALA A 134 14.83 9.63 13.96
C ALA A 134 13.43 10.07 13.47
N HIS A 135 12.46 9.16 13.45
CA HIS A 135 11.04 9.49 13.27
C HIS A 135 10.52 10.43 14.37
N ARG A 136 11.10 10.46 15.57
CA ARG A 136 10.79 11.44 16.64
C ARG A 136 11.26 12.86 16.31
N ILE A 137 12.14 13.06 15.31
CA ILE A 137 12.51 14.40 14.82
C ILE A 137 11.36 14.99 13.99
N VAL A 138 10.56 14.15 13.34
CA VAL A 138 9.36 14.57 12.60
C VAL A 138 8.30 14.99 13.62
N LYS A 139 7.75 16.20 13.49
CA LYS A 139 6.59 16.62 14.28
C LYS A 139 5.41 15.73 13.88
N GLN A 140 4.96 14.90 14.80
CA GLN A 140 3.87 13.96 14.56
C GLN A 140 2.67 14.36 15.39
N THR A 141 1.52 14.38 14.73
CA THR A 141 0.25 14.67 15.40
C THR A 141 -0.82 13.68 14.95
N HIS A 142 -1.88 13.54 15.75
CA HIS A 142 -3.04 12.74 15.37
C HIS A 142 -4.33 13.54 15.52
N VAL A 143 -5.32 13.24 14.70
CA VAL A 143 -6.68 13.76 14.83
C VAL A 143 -7.66 12.59 14.78
N THR A 144 -8.68 12.64 15.64
CA THR A 144 -9.72 11.62 15.68
C THR A 144 -11.04 12.21 15.18
N VAL A 145 -11.60 11.63 14.12
CA VAL A 145 -12.89 12.00 13.52
C VAL A 145 -13.67 10.74 13.13
N PRO A 146 -15.01 10.75 13.16
CA PRO A 146 -15.80 9.60 12.69
C PRO A 146 -15.42 9.16 11.27
N PHE A 147 -15.60 7.88 10.93
CA PHE A 147 -15.26 7.29 9.62
C PHE A 147 -15.73 8.12 8.43
N GLU A 148 -16.95 8.65 8.47
CA GLU A 148 -17.53 9.48 7.41
C GLU A 148 -16.85 10.84 7.24
N LYS A 149 -16.10 11.30 8.24
CA LYS A 149 -15.36 12.57 8.26
C LYS A 149 -13.86 12.40 7.96
N LEU A 150 -13.35 11.18 7.73
CA LEU A 150 -11.93 10.95 7.43
C LEU A 150 -11.44 11.73 6.20
N LEU A 151 -12.11 11.56 5.03
CA LEU A 151 -11.76 12.30 3.81
C LEU A 151 -11.93 13.82 3.95
N PRO A 152 -13.02 14.35 4.53
CA PRO A 152 -13.16 15.77 4.86
C PRO A 152 -12.03 16.31 5.76
N ALA A 153 -11.64 15.57 6.80
CA ALA A 153 -10.54 15.97 7.67
C ALA A 153 -9.20 16.00 6.92
N ALA A 154 -8.92 14.98 6.10
CA ALA A 154 -7.73 14.98 5.25
C ALA A 154 -7.70 16.16 4.27
N LEU A 155 -8.86 16.52 3.68
CA LEU A 155 -8.98 17.68 2.81
C LEU A 155 -8.68 18.99 3.55
N GLU A 156 -9.19 19.16 4.77
CA GLU A 156 -8.94 20.40 5.52
C GLU A 156 -7.47 20.50 5.95
N LEU A 157 -6.86 19.41 6.41
CA LEU A 157 -5.43 19.37 6.73
C LEU A 157 -4.56 19.72 5.51
N ILE A 158 -4.95 19.25 4.31
CA ILE A 158 -4.28 19.60 3.06
C ILE A 158 -4.43 21.09 2.75
N ARG A 159 -5.60 21.69 3.02
CA ARG A 159 -5.84 23.12 2.81
C ARG A 159 -5.08 24.00 3.80
N GLU A 160 -5.06 23.63 5.07
CA GLU A 160 -4.24 24.27 6.10
C GLU A 160 -2.78 24.26 5.69
N ASP A 161 -2.29 23.10 5.29
CA ASP A 161 -0.94 22.94 4.81
C ASP A 161 -0.61 23.82 3.59
N ALA A 162 -1.54 23.90 2.62
CA ALA A 162 -1.37 24.73 1.44
C ALA A 162 -1.36 26.24 1.77
N LYS A 163 -2.08 26.67 2.81
CA LYS A 163 -2.04 28.05 3.31
C LYS A 163 -0.71 28.34 4.01
N GLU A 164 -0.18 27.40 4.79
CA GLU A 164 1.12 27.53 5.46
C GLU A 164 2.30 27.49 4.48
N HIS A 165 2.16 26.77 3.36
CA HIS A 165 3.21 26.58 2.36
C HIS A 165 2.75 26.96 0.93
N PRO A 166 2.46 28.25 0.65
CA PRO A 166 1.98 28.67 -0.67
C PRO A 166 2.94 28.26 -1.79
N ASN A 167 2.43 27.59 -2.84
CA ASN A 167 3.19 27.07 -4.00
C ASN A 167 4.28 26.02 -3.67
N ALA A 168 4.35 25.57 -2.42
CA ALA A 168 5.31 24.56 -1.95
C ALA A 168 4.58 23.42 -1.20
N SER A 169 3.26 23.31 -1.37
CA SER A 169 2.44 22.34 -0.66
C SER A 169 2.59 20.94 -1.24
N LYS A 170 3.45 20.11 -0.62
CA LYS A 170 3.76 18.77 -1.11
C LYS A 170 3.37 17.70 -0.09
N VAL A 171 2.17 17.17 -0.24
CA VAL A 171 1.55 16.20 0.68
C VAL A 171 1.59 14.80 0.07
N MET A 172 1.87 13.83 0.91
CA MET A 172 1.68 12.41 0.61
C MET A 172 0.59 11.86 1.51
N LEU A 173 -0.57 11.53 0.93
CA LEU A 173 -1.71 10.97 1.64
C LEU A 173 -1.74 9.46 1.45
N PHE A 174 -1.48 8.71 2.51
CA PHE A 174 -1.56 7.26 2.54
C PHE A 174 -2.96 6.80 2.94
N LEU A 175 -3.51 5.86 2.17
CA LEU A 175 -4.80 5.21 2.43
C LEU A 175 -4.62 3.69 2.53
N PRO A 176 -5.45 3.01 3.34
CA PRO A 176 -5.21 1.61 3.71
C PRO A 176 -5.38 0.62 2.56
N THR A 177 -6.13 0.97 1.51
CA THR A 177 -6.39 0.07 0.38
C THR A 177 -6.31 0.79 -0.95
N VAL A 178 -5.97 0.04 -2.01
CA VAL A 178 -5.97 0.55 -3.39
C VAL A 178 -7.32 1.16 -3.78
N ARG A 179 -8.43 0.58 -3.32
CA ARG A 179 -9.77 1.07 -3.66
C ARG A 179 -10.10 2.38 -2.94
N HIS A 180 -9.67 2.54 -1.69
CA HIS A 180 -9.73 3.84 -1.02
C HIS A 180 -8.84 4.87 -1.71
N THR A 181 -7.60 4.53 -2.06
CA THR A 181 -6.72 5.41 -2.84
C THR A 181 -7.39 5.85 -4.15
N GLN A 182 -8.07 4.93 -4.84
CA GLN A 182 -8.82 5.25 -6.06
C GLN A 182 -10.00 6.19 -5.77
N LEU A 183 -10.82 5.89 -4.78
CA LEU A 183 -11.97 6.70 -4.36
C LEU A 183 -11.52 8.13 -4.01
N ALA A 184 -10.59 8.28 -3.06
CA ALA A 184 -10.05 9.55 -2.62
C ALA A 184 -9.47 10.37 -3.79
N SER A 185 -8.74 9.71 -4.70
CA SER A 185 -8.19 10.40 -5.87
C SER A 185 -9.25 10.88 -6.87
N HIS A 186 -10.43 10.26 -6.95
CA HIS A 186 -11.53 10.75 -7.77
C HIS A 186 -12.25 11.90 -7.07
N VAL A 187 -12.51 11.76 -5.77
CA VAL A 187 -13.12 12.81 -4.94
C VAL A 187 -12.28 14.09 -5.04
N PHE A 188 -10.99 14.02 -4.71
CA PHE A 188 -10.13 15.20 -4.72
C PHE A 188 -10.01 15.84 -6.10
N ARG A 189 -9.91 15.06 -7.19
CA ARG A 189 -9.89 15.63 -8.55
C ARG A 189 -11.17 16.39 -8.91
N ASN A 190 -12.29 16.08 -8.28
CA ASN A 190 -13.57 16.77 -8.51
C ASN A 190 -13.71 18.04 -7.67
N ILE A 191 -12.79 18.32 -6.74
CA ILE A 191 -12.78 19.53 -5.92
C ILE A 191 -12.07 20.65 -6.68
N ARG A 192 -12.76 21.78 -6.85
CA ARG A 192 -12.20 22.95 -7.55
C ARG A 192 -11.12 23.63 -6.71
N GLY A 193 -10.03 24.03 -7.37
CA GLY A 193 -8.95 24.80 -6.74
C GLY A 193 -8.07 23.98 -5.79
N ILE A 194 -8.16 22.65 -5.79
CA ILE A 194 -7.27 21.79 -5.02
C ILE A 194 -5.90 21.66 -5.71
N THR A 195 -4.84 21.49 -4.91
CA THR A 195 -3.48 21.21 -5.36
C THR A 195 -3.45 19.97 -6.29
N PRO A 196 -2.56 19.91 -7.31
CA PRO A 196 -2.54 18.80 -8.28
C PRO A 196 -2.51 17.40 -7.65
N ILE A 197 -3.37 16.50 -8.13
CA ILE A 197 -3.55 15.14 -7.57
C ILE A 197 -2.77 14.09 -8.36
N TYR A 198 -1.74 13.54 -7.74
CA TYR A 198 -1.01 12.37 -8.19
C TYR A 198 -1.57 11.11 -7.52
N LYS A 199 -1.54 9.98 -8.23
CA LYS A 199 -2.08 8.71 -7.72
C LYS A 199 -1.07 7.59 -7.87
N MET A 200 -0.81 6.86 -6.79
CA MET A 200 0.11 5.73 -6.78
C MET A 200 -0.48 4.53 -6.04
N HIS A 201 -0.66 3.39 -6.72
CA HIS A 201 -1.13 2.17 -6.07
C HIS A 201 -0.66 0.92 -6.82
N SER A 202 -0.74 -0.25 -6.18
CA SER A 202 -0.17 -1.51 -6.72
C SER A 202 -0.87 -1.99 -8.01
N CYS A 203 -2.13 -1.60 -8.23
CA CYS A 203 -2.85 -1.94 -9.46
C CYS A 203 -2.49 -1.06 -10.67
N LEU A 204 -1.62 -0.06 -10.53
CA LEU A 204 -1.10 0.67 -11.69
C LEU A 204 -0.03 -0.18 -12.40
N SER A 205 0.06 -0.05 -13.72
CA SER A 205 1.19 -0.62 -14.47
C SER A 205 2.51 -0.02 -14.00
N GLN A 206 3.62 -0.74 -14.15
CA GLN A 206 4.94 -0.24 -13.75
C GLN A 206 5.25 1.11 -14.40
N GLY A 207 5.01 1.25 -15.71
CA GLY A 207 5.22 2.52 -16.42
C GLY A 207 4.33 3.66 -15.91
N ALA A 208 3.08 3.38 -15.51
CA ALA A 208 2.22 4.39 -14.90
C ALA A 208 2.72 4.80 -13.51
N ARG A 209 3.23 3.85 -12.71
CA ARG A 209 3.85 4.15 -11.41
C ARG A 209 5.10 5.00 -11.57
N THR A 210 6.00 4.64 -12.48
CA THR A 210 7.21 5.42 -12.77
C THR A 210 6.86 6.84 -13.20
N ARG A 211 5.92 7.00 -14.15
CA ARG A 211 5.47 8.32 -14.60
C ARG A 211 4.89 9.17 -13.46
N ALA A 212 3.99 8.62 -12.65
CA ALA A 212 3.38 9.35 -11.53
C ALA A 212 4.43 9.74 -10.48
N SER A 213 5.36 8.84 -10.19
CA SER A 213 6.51 9.05 -9.31
C SER A 213 7.39 10.20 -9.81
N ASP A 214 7.77 10.18 -11.09
CA ASP A 214 8.61 11.22 -11.69
C ASP A 214 7.91 12.58 -11.69
N GLN A 215 6.65 12.63 -12.11
CA GLN A 215 5.87 13.87 -12.12
C GLN A 215 5.71 14.46 -10.72
N PHE A 216 5.43 13.63 -9.70
CA PHE A 216 5.30 14.12 -8.34
C PHE A 216 6.64 14.55 -7.74
N ARG A 217 7.73 13.81 -8.03
CA ARG A 217 9.08 14.21 -7.61
C ARG A 217 9.43 15.61 -8.12
N ASP A 218 9.16 15.88 -9.39
CA ASP A 218 9.58 17.10 -10.06
C ASP A 218 8.62 18.30 -9.81
N ALA A 219 7.44 18.05 -9.23
CA ALA A 219 6.48 19.09 -8.89
C ALA A 219 6.90 19.90 -7.63
N SER A 220 6.66 21.22 -7.66
CA SER A 220 6.85 22.10 -6.48
C SER A 220 5.74 21.93 -5.44
N GLU A 221 4.53 21.60 -5.88
CA GLU A 221 3.37 21.32 -5.05
C GLU A 221 2.56 20.14 -5.63
N GLY A 222 1.83 19.44 -4.78
CA GLY A 222 1.06 18.26 -5.17
C GLY A 222 0.55 17.47 -3.98
N ILE A 223 -0.52 16.71 -4.21
CA ILE A 223 -1.00 15.68 -3.29
C ILE A 223 -0.79 14.34 -3.97
N CYS A 224 0.10 13.51 -3.44
CA CYS A 224 0.25 12.12 -3.86
C CYS A 224 -0.64 11.23 -3.01
N VAL A 225 -1.76 10.81 -3.59
CA VAL A 225 -2.71 9.87 -2.99
C VAL A 225 -2.19 8.45 -3.25
N SER A 226 -1.75 7.77 -2.21
CA SER A 226 -1.03 6.51 -2.33
C SER A 226 -1.57 5.38 -1.45
N SER A 227 -1.35 4.15 -1.89
CA SER A 227 -1.37 2.97 -1.01
C SER A 227 0.04 2.65 -0.50
N ASP A 228 0.25 1.54 0.20
CA ASP A 228 1.55 1.05 0.69
C ASP A 228 2.61 0.67 -0.39
N VAL A 229 2.66 1.36 -1.53
CA VAL A 229 3.54 1.04 -2.67
C VAL A 229 4.59 2.10 -2.98
N SER A 230 4.52 3.22 -2.26
CA SER A 230 5.37 4.39 -2.43
C SER A 230 6.23 4.61 -1.19
N ARG A 231 6.76 3.50 -0.66
CA ARG A 231 7.88 3.49 0.29
C ARG A 231 9.12 3.90 -0.54
N ASP A 232 10.38 3.64 -0.26
CA ASP A 232 11.56 3.93 -1.12
C ASP A 232 11.80 5.34 -1.78
N CYS A 233 10.84 6.28 -1.80
CA CYS A 233 10.92 7.58 -2.44
C CYS A 233 11.28 8.66 -1.39
N THR A 234 12.28 9.48 -1.68
CA THR A 234 12.77 10.56 -0.80
C THR A 234 12.37 11.91 -1.38
N TRP A 235 11.15 12.37 -1.06
CA TRP A 235 10.52 13.50 -1.78
C TRP A 235 10.36 14.79 -0.97
N HIS A 236 10.84 14.85 0.27
CA HIS A 236 10.64 16.00 1.17
C HIS A 236 9.16 16.43 1.21
N VAL A 237 8.31 15.52 1.67
CA VAL A 237 6.84 15.71 1.70
C VAL A 237 6.34 15.80 3.13
N ARG A 238 5.09 16.21 3.33
CA ARG A 238 4.40 15.97 4.61
C ARG A 238 3.56 14.71 4.50
N SER A 239 3.63 13.87 5.52
CA SER A 239 3.07 12.51 5.47
C SER A 239 1.75 12.48 6.22
N PHE A 240 0.66 12.51 5.46
CA PHE A 240 -0.68 12.35 6.01
C PHE A 240 -1.11 10.91 5.82
N GLN A 241 -1.70 10.33 6.86
CA GLN A 241 -2.12 8.94 6.86
C GLN A 241 -3.57 8.89 7.33
N GLU A 242 -4.43 8.32 6.50
CA GLU A 242 -5.82 8.06 6.84
C GLU A 242 -5.96 6.61 7.30
N CYS A 243 -6.73 6.40 8.37
CA CYS A 243 -6.95 5.11 9.03
C CYS A 243 -5.70 4.57 9.75
N SER A 244 -5.92 3.62 10.66
CA SER A 244 -4.84 2.87 11.31
C SER A 244 -4.07 2.04 10.28
N PRO A 245 -2.74 2.20 10.16
CA PRO A 245 -1.91 1.28 9.39
C PRO A 245 -1.99 -0.14 9.94
N MET A 246 -1.83 -1.13 9.05
CA MET A 246 -1.80 -2.55 9.46
C MET A 246 -0.74 -2.84 10.52
N LEU A 247 0.37 -2.10 10.47
CA LEU A 247 1.56 -2.32 11.26
C LEU A 247 2.20 -0.99 11.63
N ILE A 248 2.84 -0.95 12.79
CA ILE A 248 3.65 0.20 13.23
C ILE A 248 4.79 0.47 12.26
N ALA A 249 5.45 -0.59 11.74
CA ALA A 249 6.49 -0.44 10.73
C ALA A 249 6.01 0.35 9.50
N SER A 250 4.78 0.09 9.05
CA SER A 250 4.18 0.83 7.93
C SER A 250 4.04 2.32 8.23
N TYR A 251 3.59 2.66 9.43
CA TYR A 251 3.49 4.03 9.89
C TYR A 251 4.87 4.74 9.89
N ILE A 252 5.89 4.09 10.44
CA ILE A 252 7.27 4.62 10.49
C ILE A 252 7.82 4.83 9.07
N HIS A 253 7.59 3.86 8.17
CA HIS A 253 8.00 3.93 6.77
C HIS A 253 7.35 5.09 6.00
N HIS A 254 6.11 5.43 6.31
CA HIS A 254 5.41 6.58 5.74
C HIS A 254 5.94 7.91 6.29
N LEU A 255 6.34 7.95 7.56
CA LEU A 255 6.98 9.13 8.14
C LEU A 255 8.39 9.36 7.58
N GLY A 256 9.14 8.30 7.28
CA GLY A 256 10.46 8.41 6.66
C GLY A 256 10.48 9.08 5.28
N ARG A 257 9.32 9.46 4.72
CA ARG A 257 9.19 10.25 3.49
C ARG A 257 9.36 11.76 3.71
N THR A 258 9.28 12.21 4.96
CA THR A 258 9.19 13.63 5.29
C THR A 258 10.55 14.26 5.58
N ALA A 259 11.31 13.67 6.49
CA ALA A 259 12.64 14.11 6.86
C ALA A 259 13.60 12.91 6.92
N TYR A 260 14.85 13.14 6.49
CA TYR A 260 15.97 12.23 6.68
C TYR A 260 17.14 13.00 7.32
N ALA A 261 18.08 12.28 7.92
CA ALA A 261 19.25 12.86 8.57
C ALA A 261 20.02 13.78 7.59
N GLY A 262 20.13 15.07 7.94
CA GLY A 262 20.82 16.08 7.14
C GLY A 262 19.91 17.03 6.33
N SER A 263 18.59 16.84 6.32
CA SER A 263 17.67 17.81 5.71
C SER A 263 17.43 19.02 6.61
N SER A 264 17.46 20.23 6.05
CA SER A 264 17.14 21.49 6.74
C SER A 264 15.64 21.76 6.87
N VAL A 265 14.79 20.93 6.26
CA VAL A 265 13.34 21.08 6.27
C VAL A 265 12.75 20.20 7.38
N SER A 266 12.02 20.81 8.31
CA SER A 266 11.28 20.07 9.34
C SER A 266 10.11 19.32 8.70
N GLY A 267 10.22 17.99 8.58
CA GLY A 267 9.12 17.15 8.16
C GLY A 267 8.00 17.10 9.21
N SER A 268 6.75 16.98 8.77
CA SER A 268 5.59 16.74 9.65
C SER A 268 4.74 15.56 9.20
N GLY A 269 4.12 14.89 10.17
CA GLY A 269 3.20 13.78 9.95
C GLY A 269 1.88 13.98 10.68
N VAL A 270 0.76 13.67 10.01
CA VAL A 270 -0.58 13.69 10.61
C VAL A 270 -1.26 12.35 10.41
N LEU A 271 -1.71 11.74 11.49
CA LEU A 271 -2.49 10.50 11.47
C LEU A 271 -3.97 10.81 11.74
N VAL A 272 -4.84 10.56 10.78
CA VAL A 272 -6.29 10.76 10.86
C VAL A 272 -6.94 9.42 11.16
N LEU A 273 -7.59 9.30 12.32
CA LEU A 273 -8.17 8.07 12.83
C LEU A 273 -9.66 8.23 13.15
N ASP A 274 -10.40 7.13 13.09
CA ASP A 274 -11.69 6.98 13.75
C ASP A 274 -11.53 6.60 15.24
N PRO A 275 -12.47 6.97 16.14
CA PRO A 275 -12.43 6.55 17.54
C PRO A 275 -12.24 5.04 17.76
N HIS A 276 -12.79 4.19 16.88
CA HIS A 276 -12.60 2.75 16.91
C HIS A 276 -11.15 2.33 16.61
N GLU A 277 -10.37 3.19 15.96
CA GLU A 277 -8.97 2.95 15.59
C GLU A 277 -7.97 3.40 16.66
N ASN A 278 -8.43 3.97 17.78
CA ASN A 278 -7.58 4.41 18.89
C ASN A 278 -6.74 3.29 19.53
N PHE A 279 -7.07 2.02 19.27
CA PHE A 279 -6.20 0.89 19.63
C PHE A 279 -4.79 1.03 19.04
N PHE A 280 -4.64 1.71 17.90
CA PHE A 280 -3.37 1.91 17.23
C PHE A 280 -2.47 2.89 17.99
N LEU A 281 -3.05 3.98 18.51
CA LEU A 281 -2.33 4.92 19.39
C LEU A 281 -1.80 4.21 20.65
N GLN A 282 -2.60 3.29 21.21
CA GLN A 282 -2.16 2.45 22.33
C GLN A 282 -1.02 1.50 21.95
N GLN A 283 -1.05 0.95 20.73
CA GLN A 283 0.05 0.10 20.22
C GLN A 283 1.33 0.90 20.03
N LEU A 284 1.25 2.10 19.46
CA LEU A 284 2.40 3.01 19.31
C LEU A 284 3.02 3.33 20.67
N LYS A 285 2.20 3.71 21.66
CA LYS A 285 2.66 4.03 23.02
C LYS A 285 3.37 2.85 23.71
N ARG A 286 2.85 1.63 23.53
CA ARG A 286 3.43 0.40 24.14
C ARG A 286 4.75 -0.02 23.54
N THR A 287 5.01 0.39 22.30
CA THR A 287 6.23 -0.02 21.59
C THR A 287 7.42 0.86 21.99
N GLU A 288 7.23 1.84 22.90
CA GLU A 288 8.20 2.87 23.29
C GLU A 288 8.79 3.68 22.12
N GLN A 289 8.27 3.47 20.92
CA GLN A 289 8.77 4.08 19.70
C GLN A 289 8.23 5.50 19.53
N LEU A 290 6.98 5.78 19.91
CA LEU A 290 6.28 7.02 19.60
C LEU A 290 5.08 7.32 20.53
N GLU A 291 5.00 8.56 21.01
CA GLU A 291 3.77 9.16 21.54
C GLU A 291 3.39 10.32 20.60
N LEU A 292 2.21 10.24 19.99
CA LEU A 292 1.73 11.26 19.06
C LEU A 292 0.96 12.31 19.86
N GLU A 293 1.39 13.56 19.74
CA GLU A 293 0.62 14.68 20.30
C GLU A 293 -0.72 14.82 19.55
N PRO A 294 -1.78 15.28 20.20
CA PRO A 294 -2.99 15.70 19.50
C PRO A 294 -2.67 16.81 18.49
N HIS A 295 -3.23 16.72 17.29
CA HIS A 295 -3.21 17.82 16.33
C HIS A 295 -4.03 18.99 16.86
N SER A 296 -3.73 20.21 16.42
CA SER A 296 -4.63 21.35 16.63
C SER A 296 -6.04 20.96 16.15
N ALA A 297 -7.05 21.23 16.97
CA ALA A 297 -8.42 20.86 16.62
C ALA A 297 -8.80 21.51 15.28
N ILE A 298 -9.22 20.69 14.31
CA ILE A 298 -9.76 21.19 13.04
C ILE A 298 -11.03 21.98 13.38
N PRO A 299 -11.11 23.28 13.05
CA PRO A 299 -12.27 24.09 13.37
C PRO A 299 -13.56 23.48 12.78
N GLU A 300 -14.64 23.39 13.57
CA GLU A 300 -15.89 22.76 13.11
C GLU A 300 -16.44 23.44 11.84
N ALA A 301 -16.27 24.76 11.71
CA ALA A 301 -16.71 25.51 10.54
C ALA A 301 -15.96 25.11 9.26
N THR A 302 -14.64 24.90 9.34
CA THR A 302 -13.84 24.49 8.17
C THR A 302 -14.03 23.02 7.86
N LEU A 303 -14.16 22.17 8.88
CA LEU A 303 -14.53 20.77 8.71
C LEU A 303 -15.91 20.61 8.05
N ALA A 304 -16.91 21.38 8.47
CA ALA A 304 -18.24 21.38 7.85
C ALA A 304 -18.18 21.81 6.37
N SER A 305 -17.38 22.82 6.05
CA SER A 305 -17.13 23.23 4.67
C SER A 305 -16.50 22.11 3.84
N ALA A 306 -15.46 21.46 4.38
CA ALA A 306 -14.81 20.31 3.74
C ALA A 306 -15.76 19.12 3.54
N VAL A 307 -16.69 18.88 4.48
CA VAL A 307 -17.73 17.85 4.35
C VAL A 307 -18.62 18.15 3.14
N GLU A 308 -19.08 19.39 2.96
CA GLU A 308 -19.93 19.75 1.83
C GLU A 308 -19.16 19.67 0.49
N ASP A 309 -17.90 20.08 0.46
CA ASP A 309 -17.05 19.94 -0.74
C ASP A 309 -16.83 18.47 -1.12
N VAL A 310 -16.56 17.60 -0.15
CA VAL A 310 -16.40 16.16 -0.39
C VAL A 310 -17.71 15.54 -0.86
N LYS A 311 -18.85 15.88 -0.23
CA LYS A 311 -20.18 15.43 -0.69
C LYS A 311 -20.46 15.87 -2.12
N ALA A 312 -20.19 17.13 -2.46
CA ALA A 312 -20.35 17.66 -3.81
C ALA A 312 -19.47 16.88 -4.82
N ALA A 313 -18.21 16.63 -4.46
CA ALA A 313 -17.26 15.87 -5.29
C ALA A 313 -17.67 14.40 -5.49
N LEU A 314 -18.30 13.78 -4.49
CA LEU A 314 -18.80 12.40 -4.53
C LEU A 314 -19.94 12.21 -5.53
N PHE A 315 -20.69 13.25 -5.92
CA PHE A 315 -21.66 13.14 -7.01
C PHE A 315 -21.00 12.82 -8.36
N GLY A 316 -19.77 13.29 -8.58
CA GLY A 316 -18.99 12.97 -9.78
C GLY A 316 -18.29 11.61 -9.74
N VAL A 317 -18.45 10.82 -8.67
CA VAL A 317 -17.83 9.50 -8.53
C VAL A 317 -18.84 8.43 -8.90
N GLY A 318 -18.49 7.58 -9.88
CA GLY A 318 -19.33 6.47 -10.31
C GLY A 318 -19.60 5.45 -9.21
N GLU A 319 -20.81 4.88 -9.23
CA GLU A 319 -21.28 3.91 -8.23
C GLU A 319 -20.34 2.71 -8.08
N GLU A 320 -19.72 2.24 -9.15
CA GLU A 320 -18.84 1.07 -9.10
C GLU A 320 -17.52 1.35 -8.34
N THR A 321 -17.03 2.59 -8.39
CA THR A 321 -15.91 3.05 -7.54
C THR A 321 -16.34 3.16 -6.09
N LYS A 322 -17.55 3.68 -5.82
CA LYS A 322 -18.14 3.75 -4.47
C LYS A 322 -18.31 2.36 -3.85
N ALA A 323 -18.92 1.43 -4.59
CA ALA A 323 -19.12 0.04 -4.20
C ALA A 323 -17.79 -0.68 -3.93
N SER A 324 -16.78 -0.46 -4.79
CA SER A 324 -15.44 -1.00 -4.57
C SER A 324 -14.76 -0.43 -3.33
N GLY A 325 -14.97 0.86 -3.03
CA GLY A 325 -14.54 1.49 -1.79
C GLY A 325 -15.17 0.82 -0.57
N TYR A 326 -16.49 0.67 -0.57
CA TYR A 326 -17.24 -0.03 0.49
C TYR A 326 -16.73 -1.45 0.75
N HIS A 327 -16.57 -2.26 -0.30
CA HIS A 327 -16.07 -3.63 -0.15
C HIS A 327 -14.66 -3.68 0.46
N ALA A 328 -13.80 -2.75 0.05
CA ALA A 328 -12.44 -2.67 0.57
C ALA A 328 -12.42 -2.19 2.03
N TRP A 329 -13.28 -1.23 2.39
CA TRP A 329 -13.50 -0.79 3.76
C TRP A 329 -13.91 -1.94 4.66
N LEU A 330 -14.98 -2.66 4.27
CA LEU A 330 -15.50 -3.77 5.05
C LEU A 330 -14.47 -4.88 5.24
N GLY A 331 -13.76 -5.25 4.16
CA GLY A 331 -12.71 -6.26 4.21
C GLY A 331 -11.51 -5.85 5.07
N PHE A 332 -11.09 -4.58 4.98
CA PHE A 332 -9.99 -4.03 5.77
C PHE A 332 -10.33 -4.06 7.27
N TYR A 333 -11.44 -3.43 7.67
CA TYR A 333 -11.84 -3.35 9.07
C TYR A 333 -12.29 -4.68 9.66
N LYS A 334 -12.72 -5.64 8.83
CA LYS A 334 -12.94 -7.01 9.30
C LYS A 334 -11.66 -7.64 9.86
N GLY A 335 -10.49 -7.27 9.35
CA GLY A 335 -9.18 -7.67 9.89
C GLY A 335 -8.87 -7.09 11.26
N PHE A 336 -9.43 -5.93 11.60
CA PHE A 336 -9.22 -5.24 12.88
C PHE A 336 -10.36 -5.42 13.88
N ILE A 337 -11.40 -6.18 13.54
CA ILE A 337 -12.65 -6.24 14.31
C ILE A 337 -12.44 -6.52 15.80
N SER A 338 -11.51 -7.43 16.13
CA SER A 338 -11.16 -7.75 17.53
C SER A 338 -10.43 -6.60 18.23
N LYS A 339 -9.52 -5.91 17.53
CA LYS A 339 -8.78 -4.76 18.07
C LYS A 339 -9.71 -3.55 18.31
N MET A 340 -10.71 -3.37 17.44
CA MET A 340 -11.77 -2.37 17.59
C MET A 340 -12.85 -2.76 18.60
N ARG A 341 -12.80 -4.00 19.13
CA ARG A 341 -13.79 -4.57 20.07
C ARG A 341 -15.23 -4.55 19.52
N LEU A 342 -15.38 -4.80 18.23
CA LEU A 342 -16.66 -4.83 17.55
C LEU A 342 -17.16 -6.26 17.35
N ARG A 343 -18.49 -6.43 17.35
CA ARG A 343 -19.13 -7.64 16.81
C ARG A 343 -19.32 -7.53 15.29
N PRO A 344 -19.48 -8.66 14.57
CA PRO A 344 -19.71 -8.65 13.12
C PRO A 344 -20.92 -7.81 12.69
N ASP A 345 -22.02 -7.82 13.44
CA ASP A 345 -23.21 -7.00 13.19
C ASP A 345 -22.94 -5.50 13.32
N GLU A 346 -22.15 -5.10 14.32
CA GLU A 346 -21.77 -3.71 14.53
C GLU A 346 -20.87 -3.20 13.40
N LEU A 347 -19.92 -4.02 12.95
CA LEU A 347 -19.06 -3.69 11.82
C LEU A 347 -19.89 -3.45 10.55
N VAL A 348 -20.87 -4.32 10.26
CA VAL A 348 -21.74 -4.16 9.09
C VAL A 348 -22.58 -2.88 9.19
N ARG A 349 -23.12 -2.58 10.38
CA ARG A 349 -23.86 -1.33 10.60
C ARG A 349 -23.00 -0.10 10.34
N ILE A 350 -21.80 -0.04 10.92
CA ILE A 350 -20.85 1.06 10.70
C ILE A 350 -20.48 1.18 9.21
N ALA A 351 -20.24 0.05 8.53
CA ALA A 351 -19.95 0.05 7.10
C ALA A 351 -21.09 0.69 6.27
N ASN A 352 -22.34 0.39 6.66
CA ASN A 352 -23.52 0.91 5.98
C ASN A 352 -23.73 2.41 6.27
N ASP A 353 -23.47 2.86 7.49
CA ASP A 353 -23.51 4.29 7.81
C ASP A 353 -22.41 5.05 7.04
N PHE A 354 -21.20 4.49 7.03
CA PHE A 354 -20.07 5.03 6.28
C PHE A 354 -20.33 5.11 4.77
N VAL A 355 -20.95 4.11 4.15
CA VAL A 355 -21.16 4.14 2.69
C VAL A 355 -22.20 5.18 2.27
N VAL A 356 -23.20 5.40 3.12
CA VAL A 356 -24.22 6.44 2.90
C VAL A 356 -23.64 7.83 3.13
N VAL A 357 -23.04 8.06 4.31
CA VAL A 357 -22.62 9.40 4.74
C VAL A 357 -21.24 9.78 4.20
N GLY A 358 -20.28 8.87 4.24
CA GLY A 358 -18.89 9.10 3.86
C GLY A 358 -18.57 8.86 2.38
N ILE A 359 -19.33 7.98 1.70
CA ILE A 359 -19.13 7.67 0.27
C ILE A 359 -20.29 8.20 -0.62
N GLY A 360 -21.38 8.69 -0.02
CA GLY A 360 -22.50 9.28 -0.77
C GLY A 360 -23.19 8.24 -1.67
N TRP A 361 -23.40 7.03 -1.16
CA TRP A 361 -24.23 6.02 -1.80
C TRP A 361 -25.71 6.35 -1.63
N GLN A 362 -26.48 6.26 -2.70
CA GLN A 362 -27.85 6.79 -2.77
C GLN A 362 -28.94 5.70 -2.88
N ASP A 363 -28.57 4.45 -3.13
CA ASP A 363 -29.53 3.35 -3.20
C ASP A 363 -30.02 2.98 -1.80
N GLN A 364 -31.26 2.46 -1.71
CA GLN A 364 -31.89 2.03 -0.46
C GLN A 364 -31.15 0.84 0.17
N LEU A 365 -30.58 -0.03 -0.66
CA LEU A 365 -29.75 -1.12 -0.22
C LEU A 365 -28.27 -0.73 -0.28
N PRO A 366 -27.43 -1.20 0.66
CA PRO A 366 -25.98 -1.06 0.54
C PRO A 366 -25.46 -1.66 -0.77
N PRO A 367 -24.24 -1.29 -1.20
CA PRO A 367 -23.68 -1.81 -2.43
C PRO A 367 -23.72 -3.34 -2.51
N PRO A 368 -24.07 -3.91 -3.67
CA PRO A 368 -24.20 -5.36 -3.83
C PRO A 368 -22.84 -6.05 -3.70
N ILE A 369 -22.78 -7.03 -2.79
CA ILE A 369 -21.57 -7.82 -2.51
C ILE A 369 -21.78 -9.29 -2.86
N LEU A 370 -20.78 -9.90 -3.52
CA LEU A 370 -20.86 -11.33 -3.87
C LEU A 370 -20.79 -12.22 -2.61
N SER A 371 -21.58 -13.30 -2.61
CA SER A 371 -21.64 -14.27 -1.50
C SER A 371 -20.26 -14.86 -1.12
N ARG A 372 -19.40 -15.14 -2.10
CA ARG A 372 -18.07 -15.73 -1.84
C ARG A 372 -17.16 -14.82 -0.98
N PRO A 373 -16.92 -13.54 -1.33
CA PRO A 373 -16.23 -12.59 -0.46
C PRO A 373 -16.84 -12.49 0.95
N VAL A 374 -18.16 -12.45 1.07
CA VAL A 374 -18.85 -12.41 2.38
C VAL A 374 -18.50 -13.65 3.22
N GLY A 375 -18.51 -14.83 2.59
CA GLY A 375 -18.09 -16.08 3.22
C GLY A 375 -16.62 -16.06 3.65
N GLN A 376 -15.72 -15.55 2.79
CA GLN A 376 -14.29 -15.42 3.11
C GLN A 376 -14.02 -14.46 4.27
N MET A 377 -14.84 -13.41 4.40
CA MET A 377 -14.79 -12.49 5.54
C MET A 377 -15.39 -13.07 6.83
N GLY A 378 -16.09 -14.21 6.76
CA GLY A 378 -16.83 -14.78 7.89
C GLY A 378 -18.08 -13.96 8.27
N LEU A 379 -18.67 -13.27 7.30
CA LEU A 379 -19.86 -12.40 7.50
C LEU A 379 -21.15 -13.05 6.98
N LYS A 380 -21.14 -14.36 6.71
CA LYS A 380 -22.31 -15.07 6.20
C LYS A 380 -23.43 -15.08 7.25
N GLY A 381 -24.63 -14.65 6.85
CA GLY A 381 -25.82 -14.63 7.71
C GLY A 381 -25.91 -13.40 8.61
N ILE A 382 -24.93 -12.48 8.57
CA ILE A 382 -25.02 -11.20 9.27
C ILE A 382 -26.01 -10.29 8.51
N PRO A 383 -27.04 -9.73 9.19
CA PRO A 383 -28.03 -8.87 8.55
C PRO A 383 -27.40 -7.54 8.10
N GLY A 384 -28.03 -6.88 7.13
CA GLY A 384 -27.62 -5.55 6.64
C GLY A 384 -26.67 -5.56 5.44
N LEU A 385 -26.23 -6.72 4.95
CA LEU A 385 -25.48 -6.82 3.70
C LEU A 385 -26.40 -7.12 2.50
N ASN A 386 -26.19 -6.44 1.38
CA ASN A 386 -26.85 -6.73 0.10
C ASN A 386 -26.12 -7.87 -0.64
N VAL A 387 -26.34 -9.11 -0.19
CA VAL A 387 -25.61 -10.28 -0.69
C VAL A 387 -26.23 -10.82 -1.98
N ILE A 388 -25.44 -10.89 -3.05
CA ILE A 388 -25.84 -11.41 -4.36
C ILE A 388 -25.01 -12.63 -4.78
N ASN A 389 -25.62 -13.54 -5.55
CA ASN A 389 -24.94 -14.74 -6.07
C ASN A 389 -24.17 -14.49 -7.38
N LYS A 390 -24.67 -13.55 -8.19
CA LYS A 390 -24.08 -13.11 -9.45
C LYS A 390 -24.59 -11.72 -9.78
N PHE A 391 -23.78 -10.91 -10.46
CA PHE A 391 -24.27 -9.68 -11.09
C PHE A 391 -25.20 -10.05 -12.27
N THR A 392 -26.30 -9.34 -12.45
CA THR A 392 -27.17 -9.43 -13.65
C THR A 392 -26.41 -8.94 -14.89
N LYS A 393 -26.71 -9.38 -16.12
CA LYS A 393 -25.90 -9.00 -17.31
C LYS A 393 -25.69 -7.48 -17.50
N LEU A 394 -26.64 -6.63 -17.11
CA LEU A 394 -26.46 -5.16 -17.12
C LEU A 394 -25.50 -4.71 -16.01
N SER A 395 -25.79 -5.03 -14.75
CA SER A 395 -24.89 -4.72 -13.63
C SER A 395 -23.51 -5.37 -13.78
N GLN A 396 -23.42 -6.50 -14.48
CA GLN A 396 -22.21 -7.20 -14.81
C GLN A 396 -21.46 -6.50 -15.95
N LYS A 397 -22.13 -5.86 -16.91
CA LYS A 397 -21.46 -5.07 -17.97
C LYS A 397 -20.93 -3.76 -17.41
N ASP A 398 -21.64 -3.15 -16.47
CA ASP A 398 -21.23 -1.93 -15.76
C ASP A 398 -20.17 -2.22 -14.68
N TYR A 399 -20.26 -3.38 -14.01
CA TYR A 399 -19.23 -3.91 -13.13
C TYR A 399 -18.02 -4.46 -13.89
N LEU A 400 -18.19 -5.06 -15.08
CA LEU A 400 -17.08 -5.56 -15.91
C LEU A 400 -16.42 -4.46 -16.73
N SER A 401 -17.12 -3.39 -17.10
CA SER A 401 -16.51 -2.22 -17.76
C SER A 401 -15.56 -1.52 -16.82
N ALA A 402 -15.84 -1.54 -15.52
CA ALA A 402 -15.00 -0.94 -14.51
C ALA A 402 -14.09 -1.96 -13.77
N GLN A 403 -14.39 -3.27 -13.85
CA GLN A 403 -13.40 -4.34 -13.78
C GLN A 403 -12.58 -4.52 -15.08
N ALA A 404 -12.75 -3.74 -16.15
CA ALA A 404 -12.03 -3.95 -17.42
C ALA A 404 -10.52 -3.68 -17.32
N SER A 405 -10.02 -3.32 -16.13
CA SER A 405 -8.60 -3.45 -15.75
C SER A 405 -8.15 -4.90 -15.45
N ARG A 406 -9.07 -5.88 -15.48
CA ARG A 406 -8.82 -7.33 -15.37
C ARG A 406 -9.20 -8.11 -16.65
N ALA A 407 -10.14 -7.62 -17.47
CA ALA A 407 -10.62 -8.35 -18.65
C ALA A 407 -9.66 -8.32 -19.85
N VAL A 408 -8.79 -7.31 -19.98
CA VAL A 408 -7.73 -7.27 -21.00
C VAL A 408 -6.71 -8.41 -20.81
N ILE A 409 -6.59 -8.94 -19.59
CA ILE A 409 -5.66 -10.02 -19.26
C ILE A 409 -6.29 -11.40 -19.52
N GLN A 410 -7.58 -11.60 -19.20
CA GLN A 410 -8.23 -12.91 -19.39
C GLN A 410 -8.76 -13.15 -20.82
N SER A 411 -9.19 -12.12 -21.57
CA SER A 411 -9.72 -12.34 -22.94
C SER A 411 -8.61 -12.66 -23.95
N ARG A 412 -7.39 -12.12 -23.76
CA ARG A 412 -6.22 -12.48 -24.57
C ARG A 412 -5.73 -13.92 -24.31
N MET A 413 -5.93 -14.45 -23.11
CA MET A 413 -5.55 -15.84 -22.78
C MET A 413 -6.58 -16.89 -23.27
N SER A 414 -7.85 -16.53 -23.43
CA SER A 414 -8.87 -17.49 -23.93
C SER A 414 -8.97 -17.52 -25.46
N MET A 415 -8.72 -16.40 -26.16
CA MET A 415 -8.62 -16.39 -27.63
C MET A 415 -7.40 -17.18 -28.14
N ALA A 416 -6.27 -17.13 -27.42
CA ALA A 416 -5.08 -17.90 -27.77
C ALA A 416 -5.26 -19.42 -27.59
N LYS A 417 -6.12 -19.85 -26.65
CA LYS A 417 -6.42 -21.28 -26.43
C LYS A 417 -7.44 -21.85 -27.41
N ARG A 418 -8.29 -21.03 -28.03
CA ARG A 418 -9.28 -21.49 -29.03
C ARG A 418 -8.75 -21.49 -30.47
N LYS A 419 -7.65 -20.80 -30.76
CA LYS A 419 -6.97 -20.83 -32.08
C LYS A 419 -5.91 -21.94 -32.24
N VAL A 420 -5.74 -22.79 -31.22
CA VAL A 420 -4.82 -23.96 -31.26
C VAL A 420 -5.60 -25.29 -31.15
N ALA A 421 -6.93 -25.22 -31.08
CA ALA A 421 -7.82 -26.39 -31.06
C ALA A 421 -8.80 -26.44 -32.27
N ALA A 422 -8.57 -25.57 -33.25
CA ALA A 422 -9.09 -25.60 -34.63
C ALA A 422 -7.92 -25.17 -35.52
#